data_AF-A0A7L5G6M0-F1
#
_entry.id   AF-A0A7L5G6M0-F1
#
_cell.length_a   1.000
_cell.length_b   1.000
_cell.length_c   1.000
_cell.angle_alpha   90.00
_cell.angle_beta   90.00
_cell.angle_gamma   90.00
#
_symmetry.space_group_name_H-M   'P 1'
#
loop_
_entity.id
_entity.type
_entity.pdbx_description
1 polymer ?
#
loop_
_entity_poly.entity_id
_entity_poly.type
_entity_poly.pdbx_seq_one_letter_code
_entity_poly.pdbx_strand_id
1 'polypeptide(L)'
;MRITILFIALCLLVSCKTDQKNQQPIKGDMKADVVYLASDSLQGRETGTSYELLAADYIAKRMKESGLEPKGNAGTYFQTFSFKPSSGPHQEAAFTDEKGDVYLTGTNVIGYIDNGAAQTVVIGAHYDHLGMGGEGSLYREGEAIHNGADDNASGVAVMLDLAYDLKMSDKKGNNYLFMAFSGEELGLLGSNYFTKNSTIALDSISYMINMDMVGRLNDENTLAVYGAGTSPRWKQIINAVNKDFTLAISESGVGPSDHTSFYLNDIPVLHFFTGQHEDYHKPGDDAEKLNYAGMQQISNYILRIVGETDKAGRLAFRKTKNESEEVPRFKVGLGVVPDYLFTGKGMRIDGISEDKPAQKAGLMKGDIVVKLGDSTIVDMMSYMRTLATFDNGDKTMVTVDRDGKMVEKEIEF
;
A
#
# COMPACT_ATOMS: atom_id res chain seq x y z
N MET A 1 -9.08 -20.70 80.10
CA MET A 1 -10.11 -20.94 79.04
C MET A 1 -10.57 -19.60 78.52
N ARG A 2 -10.51 -19.39 77.19
CA ARG A 2 -10.97 -18.25 76.35
C ARG A 2 -9.86 -17.60 75.51
N ILE A 3 -9.95 -18.00 74.24
CA ILE A 3 -9.33 -17.53 72.99
C ILE A 3 -9.89 -16.14 72.63
N THR A 4 -9.05 -15.20 72.18
CA THR A 4 -9.37 -14.16 71.16
C THR A 4 -8.04 -13.56 70.66
N ILE A 5 -7.42 -14.07 69.60
CA ILE A 5 -7.46 -13.55 68.21
C ILE A 5 -7.30 -12.01 68.13
N LEU A 6 -6.09 -11.52 67.87
CA LEU A 6 -5.88 -10.24 67.18
C LEU A 6 -4.48 -10.13 66.53
N PHE A 7 -4.48 -10.10 65.20
CA PHE A 7 -3.58 -9.35 64.31
C PHE A 7 -2.07 -9.37 64.56
N ILE A 8 -1.37 -10.38 64.03
CA ILE A 8 -0.07 -10.18 63.39
C ILE A 8 -0.05 -11.00 62.09
N ALA A 9 -0.72 -10.48 61.07
CA ALA A 9 -0.54 -10.90 59.67
C ALA A 9 0.03 -9.70 58.91
N LEU A 10 1.25 -9.32 59.29
CA LEU A 10 2.07 -8.34 58.59
C LEU A 10 3.27 -9.10 58.02
N CYS A 11 3.55 -8.87 56.73
CA CYS A 11 4.69 -9.41 55.97
C CYS A 11 4.45 -10.70 55.16
N LEU A 12 3.42 -10.73 54.32
CA LEU A 12 3.49 -11.44 53.03
C LEU A 12 2.80 -10.60 51.93
N LEU A 13 3.18 -9.33 51.81
CA LEU A 13 3.08 -8.62 50.53
C LEU A 13 4.29 -9.03 49.69
N VAL A 14 4.30 -10.30 49.26
CA VAL A 14 5.09 -10.68 48.08
C VAL A 14 4.39 -9.96 46.93
N SER A 15 4.94 -8.79 46.62
CA SER A 15 4.68 -8.06 45.41
C SER A 15 4.99 -9.03 44.25
N CYS A 16 3.95 -9.68 43.72
CA CYS A 16 3.96 -10.14 42.35
C CYS A 16 4.00 -8.89 41.46
N LYS A 17 5.15 -8.22 41.42
CA LYS A 17 5.58 -7.62 40.16
C LYS A 17 5.70 -8.80 39.22
N THR A 18 4.68 -9.01 38.42
CA THR A 18 4.83 -9.77 37.19
C THR A 18 5.98 -9.08 36.48
N ASP A 19 7.17 -9.68 36.52
CA ASP A 19 8.23 -9.35 35.59
C ASP A 19 7.57 -9.46 34.21
N GLN A 20 7.22 -8.34 33.60
CA GLN A 20 7.22 -8.24 32.15
C GLN A 20 8.67 -8.52 31.77
N LYS A 21 9.00 -9.81 31.69
CA LYS A 21 10.26 -10.26 31.13
C LYS A 21 10.43 -9.47 29.84
N ASN A 22 11.58 -8.80 29.72
CA ASN A 22 12.14 -8.35 28.46
C ASN A 22 12.18 -9.56 27.50
N GLN A 23 11.05 -9.91 26.91
CA GLN A 23 11.00 -10.81 25.77
C GLN A 23 11.73 -10.07 24.67
N GLN A 24 12.80 -10.69 24.18
CA GLN A 24 13.50 -10.18 23.02
C GLN A 24 12.48 -10.02 21.88
N PRO A 25 12.56 -8.93 21.09
CA PRO A 25 11.75 -8.79 19.89
C PRO A 25 11.80 -10.07 19.05
N ILE A 26 10.66 -10.46 18.47
CA ILE A 26 10.52 -11.66 17.65
C ILE A 26 10.46 -11.24 16.18
N LYS A 27 11.37 -11.80 15.35
CA LYS A 27 11.31 -11.65 13.90
C LYS A 27 10.17 -12.51 13.36
N GLY A 28 9.36 -11.90 12.49
CA GLY A 28 8.30 -12.62 11.77
C GLY A 28 8.81 -13.49 10.65
N ASP A 29 7.87 -14.15 9.99
CA ASP A 29 8.06 -14.77 8.69
C ASP A 29 7.08 -14.08 7.73
N MET A 30 7.60 -13.35 6.74
CA MET A 30 6.77 -12.60 5.79
C MET A 30 5.79 -13.50 5.05
N LYS A 31 6.15 -14.75 4.74
CA LYS A 31 5.25 -15.69 4.10
C LYS A 31 4.13 -16.11 5.04
N ALA A 32 4.44 -16.36 6.32
CA ALA A 32 3.40 -16.64 7.30
C ALA A 32 2.46 -15.44 7.51
N ASP A 33 3.01 -14.22 7.50
CA ASP A 33 2.23 -12.99 7.61
C ASP A 33 1.26 -12.85 6.41
N VAL A 34 1.75 -13.00 5.17
CA VAL A 34 0.89 -12.99 3.96
C VAL A 34 -0.14 -14.11 3.99
N VAL A 35 0.26 -15.35 4.26
CA VAL A 35 -0.65 -16.52 4.24
C VAL A 35 -1.79 -16.35 5.23
N TYR A 36 -1.54 -15.75 6.40
CA TYR A 36 -2.61 -15.46 7.34
C TYR A 36 -3.53 -14.33 6.83
N LEU A 37 -2.93 -13.20 6.45
CA LEU A 37 -3.67 -12.01 6.04
C LEU A 37 -4.54 -12.30 4.80
N ALA A 38 -4.00 -13.03 3.82
CA ALA A 38 -4.68 -13.43 2.59
C ALA A 38 -5.38 -14.79 2.69
N SER A 39 -5.81 -15.21 3.88
CA SER A 39 -6.58 -16.44 4.04
C SER A 39 -8.08 -16.20 3.89
N ASP A 40 -8.78 -17.18 3.33
CA ASP A 40 -10.25 -17.21 3.28
C ASP A 40 -10.91 -17.00 4.66
N SER A 41 -10.19 -17.30 5.76
CA SER A 41 -10.68 -17.08 7.13
C SER A 41 -10.91 -15.60 7.47
N LEU A 42 -10.27 -14.71 6.71
CA LEU A 42 -10.41 -13.26 6.80
C LEU A 42 -11.29 -12.66 5.70
N GLN A 43 -11.93 -13.50 4.87
CA GLN A 43 -12.94 -13.11 3.87
C GLN A 43 -12.64 -11.79 3.14
N GLY A 44 -11.40 -11.62 2.67
CA GLY A 44 -10.96 -10.45 1.92
C GLY A 44 -10.90 -9.12 2.68
N ARG A 45 -10.93 -9.13 4.02
CA ARG A 45 -10.61 -7.99 4.89
C ARG A 45 -11.34 -6.69 4.55
N GLU A 46 -12.60 -6.78 4.14
CA GLU A 46 -13.40 -5.61 3.79
C GLU A 46 -13.53 -4.65 4.98
N THR A 47 -13.26 -3.37 4.71
CA THR A 47 -13.29 -2.30 5.72
C THR A 47 -14.62 -2.27 6.48
N GLY A 48 -14.55 -2.21 7.81
CA GLY A 48 -15.71 -2.16 8.69
C GLY A 48 -16.34 -3.52 9.02
N THR A 49 -15.79 -4.62 8.50
CA THR A 49 -16.25 -5.98 8.84
C THR A 49 -15.54 -6.53 10.07
N SER A 50 -16.10 -7.60 10.66
CA SER A 50 -15.40 -8.35 11.71
C SER A 50 -14.10 -8.99 11.22
N TYR A 51 -13.94 -9.22 9.91
CA TYR A 51 -12.77 -9.87 9.35
C TYR A 51 -11.59 -8.91 9.18
N GLU A 52 -11.86 -7.64 8.84
CA GLU A 52 -10.87 -6.57 8.96
C GLU A 52 -10.35 -6.49 10.40
N LEU A 53 -11.23 -6.54 11.41
CA LEU A 53 -10.81 -6.50 12.82
C LEU A 53 -9.91 -7.68 13.22
N LEU A 54 -10.16 -8.89 12.69
CA LEU A 54 -9.27 -10.04 12.89
C LEU A 54 -7.88 -9.79 12.29
N ALA A 55 -7.81 -9.18 11.10
CA ALA A 55 -6.55 -8.76 10.49
C ALA A 55 -5.85 -7.68 11.34
N ALA A 56 -6.59 -6.69 11.83
CA ALA A 56 -6.07 -5.62 12.68
C ALA A 56 -5.48 -6.17 13.99
N ASP A 57 -6.17 -7.10 14.65
CA ASP A 57 -5.70 -7.77 15.86
C ASP A 57 -4.41 -8.56 15.62
N TYR A 58 -4.33 -9.25 14.47
CA TYR A 58 -3.13 -9.96 14.06
C TYR A 58 -1.95 -9.00 13.87
N ILE A 59 -2.13 -7.91 13.12
CA ILE A 59 -1.08 -6.92 12.88
C ILE A 59 -0.62 -6.29 14.20
N ALA A 60 -1.54 -5.91 15.07
CA ALA A 60 -1.22 -5.37 16.39
C ALA A 60 -0.42 -6.37 17.25
N LYS A 61 -0.78 -7.66 17.20
CA LYS A 61 -0.02 -8.73 17.85
C LYS A 61 1.39 -8.84 17.28
N ARG A 62 1.55 -8.83 15.95
CA ARG A 62 2.87 -8.89 15.28
C ARG A 62 3.74 -7.68 15.65
N MET A 63 3.19 -6.47 15.64
CA MET A 63 3.89 -5.25 16.08
C MET A 63 4.37 -5.37 17.54
N LYS A 64 3.48 -5.82 18.43
CA LYS A 64 3.82 -6.03 19.85
C LYS A 64 4.92 -7.07 20.04
N GLU A 65 4.88 -8.18 19.31
CA GLU A 65 5.91 -9.23 19.35
C GLU A 65 7.27 -8.72 18.84
N SER A 66 7.27 -7.82 17.87
CA SER A 66 8.47 -7.12 17.40
C SER A 66 8.91 -5.98 18.31
N GLY A 67 8.26 -5.78 19.46
CA GLY A 67 8.68 -4.83 20.50
C GLY A 67 8.36 -3.36 20.19
N LEU A 68 7.37 -3.10 19.33
CA LEU A 68 6.83 -1.77 19.12
C LEU A 68 5.94 -1.36 20.29
N GLU A 69 5.74 -0.05 20.43
CA GLU A 69 4.81 0.55 21.37
C GLU A 69 3.51 0.95 20.65
N PRO A 70 2.34 0.84 21.29
CA PRO A 70 1.09 1.31 20.72
C PRO A 70 1.08 2.84 20.56
N LYS A 71 0.57 3.33 19.42
CA LYS A 71 0.40 4.78 19.16
C LYS A 71 -0.96 5.14 18.55
N GLY A 72 -1.96 4.28 18.71
CA GLY A 72 -3.36 4.55 18.41
C GLY A 72 -4.07 5.35 19.51
N ASN A 73 -5.40 5.35 19.46
CA ASN A 73 -6.23 6.02 20.46
C ASN A 73 -6.09 5.35 21.83
N ALA A 74 -6.15 6.16 22.90
CA ALA A 74 -6.15 5.71 24.29
C ALA A 74 -4.99 4.76 24.66
N GLY A 75 -3.83 4.88 24.01
CA GLY A 75 -2.66 4.04 24.26
C GLY A 75 -2.78 2.60 23.72
N THR A 76 -3.70 2.37 22.79
CA THR A 76 -3.85 1.10 22.08
C THR A 76 -3.11 1.13 20.74
N TYR A 77 -3.03 0.00 20.03
CA TYR A 77 -2.53 -0.02 18.65
C TYR A 77 -3.56 0.54 17.65
N PHE A 78 -4.79 0.79 18.07
CA PHE A 78 -5.89 1.04 17.15
C PHE A 78 -6.25 2.52 17.10
N GLN A 79 -6.32 3.09 15.90
CA GLN A 79 -6.98 4.36 15.67
C GLN A 79 -8.25 4.09 14.86
N THR A 80 -9.41 4.25 15.50
CA THR A 80 -10.70 4.00 14.85
C THR A 80 -11.32 5.30 14.34
N PHE A 81 -12.09 5.18 13.26
CA PHE A 81 -12.84 6.29 12.68
C PHE A 81 -14.14 5.77 12.09
N SER A 82 -15.22 6.55 12.21
CA SER A 82 -16.50 6.22 11.60
C SER A 82 -16.72 7.03 10.34
N PHE A 83 -17.25 6.38 9.30
CA PHE A 83 -17.51 7.00 8.01
C PHE A 83 -18.84 6.50 7.45
N LYS A 84 -19.45 7.33 6.62
CA LYS A 84 -20.60 6.91 5.81
C LYS A 84 -20.09 6.41 4.45
N PRO A 85 -20.38 5.17 4.04
CA PRO A 85 -20.07 4.72 2.69
C PRO A 85 -20.64 5.68 1.65
N SER A 86 -19.88 5.96 0.59
CA SER A 86 -20.34 6.86 -0.45
C SER A 86 -21.59 6.30 -1.14
N SER A 87 -22.60 7.14 -1.35
CA SER A 87 -23.84 6.75 -2.03
C SER A 87 -23.84 7.08 -3.53
N GLY A 88 -22.67 7.42 -4.11
CA GLY A 88 -22.53 7.63 -5.56
C GLY A 88 -21.14 8.07 -6.02
N PRO A 89 -20.87 8.05 -7.34
CA PRO A 89 -19.52 8.17 -7.94
C PRO A 89 -18.84 9.54 -7.76
N HIS A 90 -19.47 10.50 -7.07
CA HIS A 90 -18.98 11.87 -6.88
C HIS A 90 -19.13 12.37 -5.43
N GLN A 91 -19.45 11.50 -4.46
CA GLN A 91 -19.44 11.86 -3.05
C GLN A 91 -18.20 11.26 -2.38
N GLU A 92 -17.37 12.11 -1.77
CA GLU A 92 -16.33 11.64 -0.84
C GLU A 92 -17.02 11.12 0.44
N ALA A 93 -16.48 10.03 1.01
CA ALA A 93 -16.95 9.57 2.30
C ALA A 93 -16.70 10.67 3.35
N ALA A 94 -17.74 11.00 4.12
CA ALA A 94 -17.64 11.97 5.20
C ALA A 94 -17.36 11.25 6.53
N PHE A 95 -16.31 11.70 7.24
CA PHE A 95 -16.05 11.24 8.61
C PHE A 95 -17.08 11.81 9.57
N THR A 96 -17.45 11.03 10.59
CA THR A 96 -18.41 11.42 11.62
C THR A 96 -18.03 10.82 12.97
N ASP A 97 -18.39 11.52 14.05
CA ASP A 97 -18.37 10.97 15.41
C ASP A 97 -19.69 10.26 15.76
N GLU A 98 -20.70 10.34 14.89
CA GLU A 98 -22.01 9.70 15.09
C GLU A 98 -21.95 8.19 14.89
N LYS A 99 -22.58 7.45 15.81
CA LYS A 99 -22.75 5.99 15.73
C LYS A 99 -24.22 5.69 15.40
N GLY A 100 -24.45 4.89 14.35
CA GLY A 100 -25.79 4.47 13.91
C GLY A 100 -25.70 3.46 12.76
N ASP A 101 -26.81 2.80 12.43
CA ASP A 101 -26.87 1.64 11.51
C ASP A 101 -26.42 1.92 10.05
N VAL A 102 -26.08 3.17 9.72
CA VAL A 102 -25.67 3.62 8.38
C VAL A 102 -24.16 3.91 8.29
N TYR A 103 -23.43 3.86 9.42
CA TYR A 103 -22.01 4.21 9.50
C TYR A 103 -21.15 2.96 9.71
N LEU A 104 -20.09 2.83 8.91
CA LEU A 104 -19.04 1.81 9.09
C LEU A 104 -17.89 2.39 9.92
N THR A 105 -17.07 1.51 10.51
CA THR A 105 -15.91 1.91 11.31
C THR A 105 -14.65 1.30 10.74
N GLY A 106 -13.73 2.13 10.24
CA GLY A 106 -12.38 1.71 9.87
C GLY A 106 -11.44 1.74 11.08
N THR A 107 -10.38 0.94 11.02
CA THR A 107 -9.40 0.80 12.11
C THR A 107 -7.97 0.83 11.59
N ASN A 108 -7.27 1.95 11.70
CA ASN A 108 -5.83 1.96 11.47
C ASN A 108 -5.10 1.22 12.60
N VAL A 109 -4.03 0.49 12.28
CA VAL A 109 -3.14 -0.15 13.27
C VAL A 109 -1.80 0.56 13.30
N ILE A 110 -1.40 1.07 14.46
CA ILE A 110 -0.29 1.99 14.64
C ILE A 110 0.67 1.49 15.72
N GLY A 111 1.88 1.13 15.30
CA GLY A 111 3.00 0.77 16.15
C GLY A 111 4.13 1.78 16.07
N TYR A 112 4.91 1.91 17.13
CA TYR A 112 5.92 2.98 17.26
C TYR A 112 7.22 2.47 17.85
N ILE A 113 8.33 3.01 17.35
CA ILE A 113 9.67 2.87 17.94
C ILE A 113 10.10 4.26 18.40
N ASP A 114 10.14 4.47 19.72
CA ASP A 114 10.68 5.67 20.33
C ASP A 114 12.21 5.53 20.51
N ASN A 115 12.97 6.30 19.75
CA ASN A 115 14.42 6.41 19.87
C ASN A 115 14.83 7.70 20.59
N GLY A 116 13.89 8.51 21.06
CA GLY A 116 14.13 9.85 21.60
C GLY A 116 14.60 10.85 20.54
N ALA A 117 14.36 10.56 19.26
CA ALA A 117 14.76 11.43 18.16
C ALA A 117 13.79 12.60 17.98
N ALA A 118 14.26 13.67 17.32
CA ALA A 118 13.42 14.84 17.05
C ALA A 118 12.43 14.64 15.90
N GLN A 119 12.67 13.67 15.02
CA GLN A 119 11.89 13.43 13.81
C GLN A 119 11.39 11.99 13.79
N THR A 120 10.27 11.78 13.10
CA THR A 120 9.63 10.49 12.91
C THR A 120 9.57 10.16 11.43
N VAL A 121 9.88 8.92 11.07
CA VAL A 121 9.65 8.36 9.74
C VAL A 121 8.41 7.49 9.78
N VAL A 122 7.48 7.70 8.87
CA VAL A 122 6.29 6.84 8.73
C VAL A 122 6.58 5.76 7.70
N ILE A 123 6.29 4.51 8.01
CA ILE A 123 6.36 3.36 7.10
C ILE A 123 4.97 2.72 7.12
N GLY A 124 4.31 2.59 5.97
CA GLY A 124 2.94 2.10 5.94
C GLY A 124 2.60 1.28 4.71
N ALA A 125 1.46 0.59 4.84
CA ALA A 125 0.77 -0.18 3.82
C ALA A 125 -0.70 -0.29 4.24
N HIS A 126 -1.67 -0.34 3.33
CA HIS A 126 -3.03 -0.68 3.72
C HIS A 126 -3.17 -2.18 3.96
N TYR A 127 -4.17 -2.56 4.75
CA TYR A 127 -4.43 -3.96 5.06
C TYR A 127 -5.87 -4.39 4.76
N ASP A 128 -6.77 -3.46 4.47
CA ASP A 128 -8.09 -3.80 3.94
C ASP A 128 -7.98 -4.32 2.51
N HIS A 129 -9.02 -5.04 2.07
CA HIS A 129 -9.19 -5.41 0.67
C HIS A 129 -10.70 -5.56 0.34
N LEU A 130 -11.04 -6.12 -0.83
CA LEU A 130 -12.37 -6.05 -1.43
C LEU A 130 -13.42 -7.06 -0.91
N GLY A 131 -13.13 -7.82 0.15
CA GLY A 131 -14.12 -8.73 0.72
C GLY A 131 -14.56 -9.86 -0.21
N MET A 132 -15.88 -9.96 -0.45
CA MET A 132 -16.50 -10.87 -1.44
C MET A 132 -16.51 -10.31 -2.88
N GLY A 133 -15.81 -9.20 -3.10
CA GLY A 133 -15.88 -8.38 -4.31
C GLY A 133 -16.93 -7.27 -4.17
N GLY A 134 -17.18 -6.56 -5.28
CA GLY A 134 -18.09 -5.41 -5.29
C GLY A 134 -17.57 -4.28 -6.17
N GLU A 135 -17.78 -3.05 -5.71
CA GLU A 135 -17.13 -1.88 -6.30
C GLU A 135 -15.60 -2.03 -6.18
N GLY A 136 -14.87 -1.80 -7.27
CA GLY A 136 -13.43 -2.07 -7.33
C GLY A 136 -13.06 -3.45 -7.91
N SER A 137 -13.90 -4.49 -7.75
CA SER A 137 -13.58 -5.84 -8.26
C SER A 137 -13.48 -5.87 -9.79
N LEU A 138 -12.49 -6.61 -10.29
CA LEU A 138 -12.31 -6.93 -11.71
C LEU A 138 -12.79 -8.34 -12.09
N TYR A 139 -13.32 -9.09 -11.12
CA TYR A 139 -13.94 -10.39 -11.35
C TYR A 139 -15.40 -10.25 -11.78
N ARG A 140 -15.86 -11.09 -12.71
CA ARG A 140 -17.17 -10.95 -13.39
C ARG A 140 -18.03 -12.21 -13.38
N GLU A 141 -17.54 -13.30 -12.81
CA GLU A 141 -18.27 -14.58 -12.80
C GLU A 141 -19.14 -14.78 -11.54
N GLY A 142 -19.07 -13.86 -10.57
CA GLY A 142 -19.89 -13.89 -9.38
C GLY A 142 -19.20 -13.27 -8.16
N GLU A 143 -19.79 -13.49 -6.99
CA GLU A 143 -19.16 -13.18 -5.70
C GLU A 143 -18.12 -14.26 -5.36
N ALA A 144 -16.95 -13.82 -4.92
CA ALA A 144 -15.85 -14.67 -4.52
C ALA A 144 -14.93 -13.90 -3.58
N ILE A 145 -14.25 -14.61 -2.68
CA ILE A 145 -13.32 -13.99 -1.74
C ILE A 145 -12.17 -13.38 -2.54
N HIS A 146 -11.90 -12.09 -2.32
CA HIS A 146 -10.73 -11.40 -2.82
C HIS A 146 -9.67 -11.45 -1.72
N ASN A 147 -8.74 -12.40 -1.81
CA ASN A 147 -7.78 -12.64 -0.73
C ASN A 147 -6.73 -11.53 -0.62
N GLY A 148 -6.37 -10.85 -1.70
CA GLY A 148 -5.50 -9.68 -1.62
C GLY A 148 -4.12 -9.99 -1.06
N ALA A 149 -3.48 -11.03 -1.61
CA ALA A 149 -2.15 -11.45 -1.20
C ALA A 149 -1.08 -10.44 -1.61
N ASP A 150 -1.08 -10.02 -2.87
CA ASP A 150 -0.23 -8.90 -3.29
C ASP A 150 -0.84 -7.59 -2.81
N ASP A 151 -2.17 -7.46 -2.90
CA ASP A 151 -2.94 -6.24 -2.63
C ASP A 151 -3.80 -6.34 -1.35
N ASN A 152 -3.31 -5.98 -0.18
CA ASN A 152 -1.96 -5.52 0.12
C ASN A 152 -1.35 -6.24 1.32
N ALA A 153 -1.61 -7.55 1.46
CA ALA A 153 -0.94 -8.35 2.49
C ALA A 153 0.59 -8.35 2.31
N SER A 154 1.08 -8.23 1.07
CA SER A 154 2.51 -8.14 0.76
C SER A 154 3.17 -6.89 1.38
N GLY A 155 2.55 -5.71 1.26
CA GLY A 155 3.04 -4.46 1.85
C GLY A 155 3.05 -4.51 3.37
N VAL A 156 1.99 -5.06 3.97
CA VAL A 156 1.91 -5.25 5.43
C VAL A 156 3.02 -6.19 5.93
N ALA A 157 3.27 -7.29 5.23
CA ALA A 157 4.33 -8.23 5.61
C ALA A 157 5.73 -7.58 5.54
N VAL A 158 6.02 -6.82 4.48
CA VAL A 158 7.28 -6.04 4.36
C VAL A 158 7.38 -4.98 5.46
N MET A 159 6.28 -4.30 5.80
CA MET A 159 6.24 -3.34 6.91
C MET A 159 6.60 -3.99 8.25
N LEU A 160 6.06 -5.17 8.53
CA LEU A 160 6.34 -5.91 9.77
C LEU A 160 7.80 -6.42 9.82
N ASP A 161 8.38 -6.84 8.70
CA ASP A 161 9.80 -7.20 8.60
C ASP A 161 10.70 -5.98 8.89
N LEU A 162 10.41 -4.84 8.25
CA LEU A 162 11.10 -3.57 8.49
C LEU A 162 10.98 -3.10 9.94
N ALA A 163 9.82 -3.30 10.57
CA ALA A 163 9.59 -2.96 11.96
C ALA A 163 10.54 -3.69 12.91
N TYR A 164 10.69 -5.00 12.71
CA TYR A 164 11.66 -5.79 13.47
C TYR A 164 13.10 -5.36 13.17
N ASP A 165 13.48 -5.23 11.91
CA ASP A 165 14.85 -4.91 11.54
C ASP A 165 15.27 -3.52 12.05
N LEU A 166 14.38 -2.52 11.98
CA LEU A 166 14.64 -1.19 12.54
C LEU A 166 14.73 -1.22 14.07
N LYS A 167 13.86 -1.97 14.75
CA LYS A 167 13.90 -2.15 16.21
C LYS A 167 15.24 -2.73 16.67
N MET A 168 15.80 -3.66 15.90
CA MET A 168 17.06 -4.33 16.20
C MET A 168 18.31 -3.59 15.68
N SER A 169 18.12 -2.56 14.86
CA SER A 169 19.24 -1.82 14.26
C SER A 169 19.82 -0.71 15.14
N ASP A 170 20.92 -0.13 14.67
CA ASP A 170 21.56 1.07 15.20
C ASP A 170 21.03 2.38 14.56
N LYS A 171 20.05 2.29 13.65
CA LYS A 171 19.43 3.44 12.95
C LYS A 171 18.46 4.19 13.88
N LYS A 172 19.01 4.90 14.85
CA LYS A 172 18.26 5.56 15.92
C LYS A 172 18.17 7.08 15.78
N GLY A 173 18.60 7.63 14.65
CA GLY A 173 18.53 9.07 14.39
C GLY A 173 17.12 9.58 14.09
N ASN A 174 16.17 8.67 13.84
CA ASN A 174 14.73 8.94 13.77
C ASN A 174 13.94 8.01 14.70
N ASN A 175 12.74 8.44 15.08
CA ASN A 175 11.68 7.56 15.55
C ASN A 175 10.99 6.93 14.34
N TYR A 176 10.28 5.82 14.55
CA TYR A 176 9.58 5.13 13.45
C TYR A 176 8.12 4.88 13.83
N LEU A 177 7.21 5.29 12.96
CA LEU A 177 5.78 5.01 13.07
C LEU A 177 5.38 4.04 11.96
N PHE A 178 4.90 2.86 12.34
CA PHE A 178 4.43 1.82 11.44
C PHE A 178 2.91 1.86 11.38
N MET A 179 2.35 1.92 10.18
CA MET A 179 0.92 2.13 9.96
C MET A 179 0.35 1.11 8.98
N ALA A 180 -0.56 0.27 9.47
CA ALA A 180 -1.47 -0.49 8.62
C ALA A 180 -2.76 0.33 8.44
N PHE A 181 -3.03 0.80 7.23
CA PHE A 181 -4.19 1.65 6.93
C PHE A 181 -5.44 0.83 6.62
N SER A 182 -6.59 1.33 7.08
CA SER A 182 -7.92 0.80 6.80
C SER A 182 -8.65 1.70 5.80
N GLY A 183 -9.51 1.14 4.95
CA GLY A 183 -10.31 1.88 3.99
C GLY A 183 -9.53 2.53 2.85
N GLU A 184 -8.39 1.96 2.44
CA GLU A 184 -7.67 2.42 1.24
C GLU A 184 -8.53 2.21 0.00
N GLU A 185 -9.11 1.02 -0.13
CA GLU A 185 -9.94 0.58 -1.26
C GLU A 185 -11.22 1.42 -1.43
N LEU A 186 -11.61 2.09 -0.35
CA LEU A 186 -12.75 3.00 -0.29
C LEU A 186 -12.37 4.47 -0.50
N GLY A 187 -11.14 4.74 -0.94
CA GLY A 187 -10.63 6.08 -1.24
C GLY A 187 -9.73 6.66 -0.15
N LEU A 188 -8.72 5.91 0.29
CA LEU A 188 -7.64 6.38 1.20
C LEU A 188 -8.15 6.84 2.58
N LEU A 189 -9.24 6.26 3.08
CA LEU A 189 -9.94 6.77 4.26
C LEU A 189 -9.05 6.79 5.51
N GLY A 190 -8.30 5.71 5.76
CA GLY A 190 -7.45 5.56 6.93
C GLY A 190 -6.28 6.54 6.95
N SER A 191 -5.53 6.66 5.85
CA SER A 191 -4.43 7.62 5.77
C SER A 191 -4.92 9.07 5.76
N ASN A 192 -6.06 9.35 5.13
CA ASN A 192 -6.68 10.68 5.16
C ASN A 192 -7.13 11.06 6.57
N TYR A 193 -7.76 10.13 7.29
CA TYR A 193 -8.16 10.34 8.67
C TYR A 193 -6.95 10.57 9.57
N PHE A 194 -5.91 9.76 9.45
CA PHE A 194 -4.70 9.91 10.27
C PHE A 194 -4.04 11.27 10.07
N THR A 195 -3.87 11.73 8.83
CA THR A 195 -3.21 13.03 8.59
C THR A 195 -4.00 14.22 9.14
N LYS A 196 -5.33 14.10 9.24
CA LYS A 196 -6.21 15.10 9.88
C LYS A 196 -6.31 14.96 11.41
N ASN A 197 -6.13 13.74 11.94
CA ASN A 197 -6.32 13.39 13.35
C ASN A 197 -5.12 12.63 13.92
N SER A 198 -3.91 13.10 13.60
CA SER A 198 -2.67 12.37 13.88
C SER A 198 -2.45 12.18 15.37
N THR A 199 -2.01 10.98 15.75
CA THR A 199 -1.67 10.63 17.14
C THR A 199 -0.26 11.08 17.55
N ILE A 200 0.49 11.65 16.61
CA ILE A 200 1.76 12.35 16.82
C ILE A 200 1.71 13.74 16.19
N ALA A 201 2.65 14.62 16.55
CA ALA A 201 2.73 15.93 15.91
C ALA A 201 3.11 15.76 14.42
N LEU A 202 2.26 16.26 13.51
CA LEU A 202 2.42 16.06 12.07
C LEU A 202 3.73 16.71 11.55
N ASP A 203 4.14 17.83 12.14
CA ASP A 203 5.40 18.53 11.88
C ASP A 203 6.65 17.79 12.39
N SER A 204 6.49 16.72 13.19
CA SER A 204 7.57 15.81 13.56
C SER A 204 7.86 14.77 12.47
N ILE A 205 6.95 14.56 11.51
CA ILE A 205 7.12 13.58 10.45
C ILE A 205 8.07 14.13 9.38
N SER A 206 9.23 13.49 9.20
CA SER A 206 10.24 13.89 8.22
C SER A 206 9.84 13.48 6.80
N TYR A 207 9.31 12.26 6.66
CA TYR A 207 8.79 11.70 5.42
C TYR A 207 7.99 10.42 5.69
N MET A 208 7.28 9.95 4.66
CA MET A 208 6.53 8.70 4.67
C MET A 208 6.99 7.77 3.54
N ILE A 209 7.13 6.48 3.84
CA ILE A 209 7.34 5.41 2.87
C ILE A 209 6.08 4.55 2.86
N ASN A 210 5.50 4.36 1.67
CA ASN A 210 4.37 3.47 1.45
C ASN A 210 4.78 2.24 0.65
N MET A 211 4.22 1.09 0.99
CA MET A 211 4.26 -0.11 0.16
C MET A 211 2.85 -0.50 -0.24
N ASP A 212 2.69 -0.77 -1.52
CA ASP A 212 1.46 -1.25 -2.12
C ASP A 212 1.83 -2.27 -3.19
N MET A 213 1.28 -3.49 -3.10
CA MET A 213 1.57 -4.56 -4.06
C MET A 213 3.08 -4.73 -4.33
N VAL A 214 3.81 -5.21 -3.32
CA VAL A 214 5.27 -5.40 -3.34
C VAL A 214 5.70 -6.88 -3.35
N GLY A 215 4.76 -7.77 -3.63
CA GLY A 215 4.90 -9.22 -3.67
C GLY A 215 5.13 -9.80 -5.05
N ARG A 216 5.01 -9.03 -6.15
CA ARG A 216 5.05 -9.53 -7.53
C ARG A 216 6.24 -9.01 -8.34
N LEU A 217 7.38 -8.80 -7.67
CA LEU A 217 8.63 -8.42 -8.33
C LEU A 217 8.94 -9.35 -9.51
N ASN A 218 9.02 -8.76 -10.71
CA ASN A 218 9.20 -9.47 -11.97
C ASN A 218 10.66 -9.89 -12.23
N ASP A 219 10.86 -10.71 -13.26
CA ASP A 219 12.17 -11.26 -13.64
C ASP A 219 13.16 -10.16 -14.09
N GLU A 220 12.66 -9.01 -14.58
CA GLU A 220 13.48 -7.84 -14.88
C GLU A 220 13.94 -7.07 -13.64
N ASN A 221 13.54 -7.50 -12.44
CA ASN A 221 13.76 -6.81 -11.17
C ASN A 221 13.36 -5.33 -11.24
N THR A 222 12.23 -5.04 -11.88
CA THR A 222 11.75 -3.66 -12.01
C THR A 222 10.92 -3.27 -10.78
N LEU A 223 11.28 -2.14 -10.18
CA LEU A 223 10.58 -1.60 -9.00
C LEU A 223 10.15 -0.17 -9.29
N ALA A 224 8.85 0.09 -9.21
CA ALA A 224 8.35 1.46 -9.30
C ALA A 224 8.59 2.22 -7.99
N VAL A 225 9.04 3.46 -8.12
CA VAL A 225 9.25 4.38 -7.01
C VAL A 225 8.58 5.72 -7.35
N TYR A 226 7.41 5.93 -6.77
CA TYR A 226 6.68 7.20 -6.86
C TYR A 226 7.13 8.17 -5.78
N GLY A 227 6.80 9.45 -5.93
CA GLY A 227 7.13 10.48 -4.95
C GLY A 227 8.59 10.93 -4.96
N ALA A 228 9.43 10.45 -5.88
CA ALA A 228 10.85 10.80 -5.93
C ALA A 228 11.09 12.30 -6.18
N GLY A 229 10.06 13.03 -6.63
CA GLY A 229 10.08 14.48 -6.80
C GLY A 229 9.75 15.28 -5.54
N THR A 230 9.27 14.64 -4.47
CA THR A 230 8.72 15.32 -3.28
C THR A 230 9.78 15.82 -2.29
N SER A 231 11.04 15.47 -2.53
CA SER A 231 12.20 16.03 -1.85
C SER A 231 13.35 16.22 -2.84
N PRO A 232 14.12 17.32 -2.75
CA PRO A 232 15.32 17.51 -3.58
C PRO A 232 16.37 16.40 -3.43
N ARG A 233 16.32 15.63 -2.34
CA ARG A 233 17.31 14.58 -2.04
C ARG A 233 16.91 13.20 -2.55
N TRP A 234 15.65 12.97 -2.91
CA TRP A 234 15.15 11.61 -3.12
C TRP A 234 15.85 10.87 -4.24
N LYS A 235 15.91 11.46 -5.44
CA LYS A 235 16.62 10.86 -6.57
C LYS A 235 18.05 10.45 -6.24
N GLN A 236 18.78 11.30 -5.52
CA GLN A 236 20.14 10.99 -5.15
C GLN A 236 20.18 9.79 -4.19
N ILE A 237 19.34 9.79 -3.15
CA ILE A 237 19.31 8.73 -2.15
C ILE A 237 18.91 7.38 -2.77
N ILE A 238 17.78 7.34 -3.50
CA ILE A 238 17.25 6.09 -4.05
C ILE A 238 18.23 5.46 -5.05
N ASN A 239 18.89 6.26 -5.88
CA ASN A 239 19.89 5.75 -6.82
C ASN A 239 21.20 5.35 -6.13
N ALA A 240 21.65 6.08 -5.11
CA ALA A 240 22.92 5.80 -4.43
C ALA A 240 22.90 4.45 -3.68
N VAL A 241 21.75 4.05 -3.15
CA VAL A 241 21.60 2.80 -2.39
C VAL A 241 20.99 1.64 -3.19
N ASN A 242 20.64 1.89 -4.45
CA ASN A 242 20.15 0.85 -5.34
C ASN A 242 21.30 -0.02 -5.84
N LYS A 243 21.16 -1.32 -5.63
CA LYS A 243 22.11 -2.36 -6.09
C LYS A 243 21.42 -3.45 -6.89
N ASP A 244 20.09 -3.52 -6.82
CA ASP A 244 19.33 -4.73 -7.08
C ASP A 244 18.25 -4.52 -8.15
N PHE A 245 17.81 -3.28 -8.39
CA PHE A 245 16.60 -3.01 -9.17
C PHE A 245 16.85 -2.17 -10.42
N THR A 246 16.03 -2.44 -11.44
CA THR A 246 15.73 -1.47 -12.49
C THR A 246 14.63 -0.53 -11.97
N LEU A 247 14.95 0.73 -11.70
CA LEU A 247 13.97 1.64 -11.08
C LEU A 247 13.09 2.33 -12.13
N ALA A 248 11.77 2.18 -12.00
CA ALA A 248 10.78 2.99 -12.70
C ALA A 248 10.38 4.18 -11.81
N ILE A 249 11.06 5.31 -11.97
CA ILE A 249 10.94 6.47 -11.06
C ILE A 249 9.88 7.46 -11.57
N SER A 250 8.89 7.79 -10.75
CA SER A 250 7.96 8.89 -10.97
C SER A 250 8.22 10.05 -10.01
N GLU A 251 8.13 11.29 -10.52
CA GLU A 251 8.26 12.48 -9.68
C GLU A 251 7.04 12.71 -8.79
N SER A 252 5.84 12.35 -9.27
CA SER A 252 4.57 12.77 -8.68
C SER A 252 4.46 12.28 -7.24
N GLY A 253 4.10 13.19 -6.33
CA GLY A 253 3.72 12.85 -4.96
C GLY A 253 2.26 12.40 -4.82
N VAL A 254 1.49 12.47 -5.90
CA VAL A 254 0.11 11.98 -5.98
C VAL A 254 0.10 10.67 -6.78
N GLY A 255 -0.54 9.66 -6.21
CA GLY A 255 -0.81 8.36 -6.82
C GLY A 255 -2.01 7.68 -6.17
N PRO A 256 -2.43 6.52 -6.68
CA PRO A 256 -3.59 5.79 -6.19
C PRO A 256 -3.24 4.96 -4.95
N SER A 257 -2.67 5.57 -3.90
CA SER A 257 -2.35 4.88 -2.65
C SER A 257 -2.09 5.87 -1.50
N ASP A 258 -1.96 5.38 -0.26
CA ASP A 258 -1.98 6.15 0.99
C ASP A 258 -0.95 7.27 1.12
N HIS A 259 0.19 7.15 0.43
CA HIS A 259 1.21 8.21 0.39
C HIS A 259 0.64 9.57 -0.05
N THR A 260 -0.41 9.58 -0.88
CA THR A 260 -1.08 10.81 -1.33
C THR A 260 -1.60 11.63 -0.16
N SER A 261 -2.18 11.00 0.86
CA SER A 261 -2.68 11.69 2.05
C SER A 261 -1.57 12.46 2.78
N PHE A 262 -0.35 11.91 2.84
CA PHE A 262 0.81 12.56 3.45
C PHE A 262 1.37 13.66 2.55
N TYR A 263 1.49 13.41 1.25
CA TYR A 263 1.94 14.42 0.28
C TYR A 263 1.07 15.68 0.30
N LEU A 264 -0.26 15.53 0.41
CA LEU A 264 -1.21 16.65 0.51
C LEU A 264 -1.04 17.49 1.79
N ASN A 265 -0.29 16.98 2.78
CA ASN A 265 0.09 17.68 4.00
C ASN A 265 1.55 18.15 3.99
N ASP A 266 2.13 18.36 2.80
CA ASP A 266 3.51 18.84 2.59
C ASP A 266 4.58 17.95 3.24
N ILE A 267 4.32 16.64 3.32
CA ILE A 267 5.28 15.63 3.79
C ILE A 267 5.92 14.96 2.56
N PRO A 268 7.27 14.87 2.48
CA PRO A 268 7.92 14.09 1.43
C PRO A 268 7.50 12.62 1.50
N VAL A 269 7.30 12.00 0.35
CA VAL A 269 6.87 10.61 0.26
C VAL A 269 7.69 9.80 -0.72
N LEU A 270 7.78 8.51 -0.47
CA LEU A 270 8.13 7.49 -1.46
C LEU A 270 7.07 6.40 -1.43
N HIS A 271 6.69 5.90 -2.60
CA HIS A 271 5.77 4.78 -2.71
C HIS A 271 6.36 3.70 -3.62
N PHE A 272 6.44 2.48 -3.09
CA PHE A 272 7.03 1.31 -3.74
C PHE A 272 5.92 0.39 -4.24
N PHE A 273 6.03 -0.01 -5.51
CA PHE A 273 5.03 -0.80 -6.22
C PHE A 273 5.70 -1.77 -7.21
N THR A 274 5.21 -3.01 -7.29
CA THR A 274 5.72 -4.03 -8.24
C THR A 274 4.86 -4.21 -9.49
N GLY A 275 3.94 -3.27 -9.76
CA GLY A 275 3.12 -3.29 -10.96
C GLY A 275 1.81 -4.05 -10.75
N GLN A 276 0.85 -3.81 -11.65
CA GLN A 276 -0.36 -4.64 -11.71
C GLN A 276 -0.03 -6.00 -12.33
N HIS A 277 -0.88 -6.97 -12.06
CA HIS A 277 -0.82 -8.30 -12.66
C HIS A 277 -2.22 -8.81 -12.96
N GLU A 278 -2.31 -9.96 -13.64
CA GLU A 278 -3.57 -10.54 -14.10
C GLU A 278 -4.59 -10.85 -13.00
N ASP A 279 -4.13 -11.01 -11.75
CA ASP A 279 -4.93 -11.30 -10.56
C ASP A 279 -5.33 -10.05 -9.76
N TYR A 280 -4.88 -8.85 -10.16
CA TYR A 280 -5.20 -7.59 -9.47
C TYR A 280 -6.72 -7.41 -9.34
N HIS A 281 -7.19 -7.10 -8.12
CA HIS A 281 -8.62 -6.96 -7.78
C HIS A 281 -9.48 -8.18 -8.19
N LYS A 282 -8.91 -9.39 -8.10
CA LYS A 282 -9.61 -10.65 -8.39
C LYS A 282 -9.36 -11.69 -7.29
N PRO A 283 -10.22 -12.72 -7.20
CA PRO A 283 -10.05 -13.81 -6.24
C PRO A 283 -8.72 -14.55 -6.32
N GLY A 284 -8.08 -14.55 -7.49
CA GLY A 284 -6.81 -15.25 -7.71
C GLY A 284 -5.57 -14.54 -7.14
N ASP A 285 -5.71 -13.40 -6.45
CA ASP A 285 -4.57 -12.76 -5.78
C ASP A 285 -4.23 -13.50 -4.48
N ASP A 286 -3.56 -14.65 -4.64
CA ASP A 286 -3.30 -15.64 -3.59
C ASP A 286 -1.81 -15.77 -3.23
N ALA A 287 -1.56 -16.18 -1.98
CA ALA A 287 -0.24 -16.14 -1.34
C ALA A 287 0.84 -16.98 -2.04
N GLU A 288 0.48 -18.08 -2.70
CA GLU A 288 1.44 -18.94 -3.43
C GLU A 288 2.02 -18.27 -4.68
N LYS A 289 1.40 -17.20 -5.17
CA LYS A 289 1.79 -16.48 -6.37
C LYS A 289 2.84 -15.38 -6.12
N LEU A 290 3.16 -15.10 -4.85
CA LEU A 290 4.11 -14.06 -4.48
C LEU A 290 5.57 -14.50 -4.58
N ASN A 291 6.42 -13.55 -4.95
CA ASN A 291 7.87 -13.63 -4.93
C ASN A 291 8.42 -13.13 -3.58
N TYR A 292 8.43 -14.01 -2.58
CA TYR A 292 8.94 -13.69 -1.23
C TYR A 292 10.42 -13.29 -1.19
N ALA A 293 11.24 -13.78 -2.12
CA ALA A 293 12.64 -13.36 -2.23
C ALA A 293 12.72 -11.89 -2.71
N GLY A 294 11.87 -11.52 -3.68
CA GLY A 294 11.71 -10.14 -4.14
C GLY A 294 11.22 -9.21 -3.03
N MET A 295 10.22 -9.63 -2.24
CA MET A 295 9.76 -8.88 -1.06
C MET A 295 10.91 -8.60 -0.08
N GLN A 296 11.76 -9.59 0.21
CA GLN A 296 12.93 -9.39 1.09
C GLN A 296 13.97 -8.44 0.46
N GLN A 297 14.17 -8.47 -0.86
CA GLN A 297 15.04 -7.51 -1.54
C GLN A 297 14.50 -6.07 -1.42
N ILE A 298 13.18 -5.89 -1.57
CA ILE A 298 12.51 -4.59 -1.41
C ILE A 298 12.64 -4.10 0.03
N SER A 299 12.36 -4.95 1.03
CA SER A 299 12.58 -4.66 2.46
C SER A 299 14.03 -4.17 2.71
N ASN A 300 15.02 -4.92 2.22
CA ASN A 300 16.43 -4.56 2.37
C ASN A 300 16.78 -3.23 1.71
N TYR A 301 16.18 -2.91 0.57
CA TYR A 301 16.41 -1.65 -0.13
C TYR A 301 15.79 -0.46 0.61
N ILE A 302 14.57 -0.60 1.11
CA ILE A 302 13.92 0.40 1.96
C ILE A 302 14.75 0.64 3.23
N LEU A 303 15.26 -0.42 3.87
CA LEU A 303 16.13 -0.30 5.04
C LEU A 303 17.43 0.48 4.74
N ARG A 304 17.99 0.35 3.53
CA ARG A 304 19.15 1.15 3.09
C ARG A 304 18.79 2.61 2.87
N ILE A 305 17.62 2.91 2.28
CA ILE A 305 17.11 4.28 2.14
C ILE A 305 16.95 4.93 3.52
N VAL A 306 16.33 4.24 4.47
CA VAL A 306 16.19 4.71 5.86
C VAL A 306 17.56 4.89 6.53
N GLY A 307 18.55 4.04 6.20
CA GLY A 307 19.92 4.20 6.68
C GLY A 307 20.59 5.51 6.22
N GLU A 308 20.40 5.92 4.96
CA GLU A 308 20.96 7.18 4.44
C GLU A 308 20.29 8.43 5.03
N THR A 309 19.04 8.32 5.46
CA THR A 309 18.29 9.42 6.07
C THR A 309 18.38 9.44 7.59
N ASP A 310 18.93 8.42 8.23
CA ASP A 310 19.02 8.28 9.69
C ASP A 310 19.60 9.53 10.36
N LYS A 311 20.60 10.17 9.73
CA LYS A 311 21.26 11.38 10.25
C LYS A 311 21.01 12.62 9.39
N ALA A 312 20.03 12.56 8.48
CA ALA A 312 19.73 13.64 7.56
C ALA A 312 18.91 14.79 8.18
N GLY A 313 18.31 14.56 9.37
CA GLY A 313 17.32 15.46 9.95
C GLY A 313 16.02 15.48 9.15
N ARG A 314 15.23 16.55 9.29
CA ARG A 314 14.00 16.73 8.53
C ARG A 314 14.31 16.89 7.03
N LEU A 315 13.72 16.06 6.18
CA LEU A 315 13.84 16.24 4.74
C LEU A 315 13.00 17.43 4.27
N ALA A 316 13.57 18.20 3.33
CA ALA A 316 12.85 19.31 2.73
C ALA A 316 11.76 18.80 1.78
N PHE A 317 10.55 19.34 1.93
CA PHE A 317 9.46 19.09 1.00
C PHE A 317 9.58 19.95 -0.27
N ARG A 318 9.19 19.36 -1.39
CA ARG A 318 9.03 20.04 -2.67
C ARG A 318 7.72 19.60 -3.30
N LYS A 319 6.80 20.54 -3.52
CA LYS A 319 5.58 20.28 -4.27
C LYS A 319 5.93 19.85 -5.70
N THR A 320 5.28 18.79 -6.16
CA THR A 320 5.46 18.20 -7.50
C THR A 320 4.38 18.72 -8.44
N LYS A 321 4.64 18.70 -9.75
CA LYS A 321 3.58 18.93 -10.73
C LYS A 321 2.66 17.72 -10.71
N ASN A 322 1.36 17.98 -10.59
CA ASN A 322 0.39 16.91 -10.45
C ASN A 322 0.12 16.29 -11.82
N GLU A 323 0.68 15.11 -12.10
CA GLU A 323 0.43 14.39 -13.36
C GLU A 323 -1.03 13.91 -13.45
N SER A 324 -1.71 13.74 -12.30
CA SER A 324 -3.12 13.32 -12.23
C SER A 324 -4.12 14.36 -12.75
N GLU A 325 -3.79 15.66 -12.73
CA GLU A 325 -4.62 16.71 -13.34
C GLU A 325 -4.72 16.57 -14.87
N GLU A 326 -3.81 15.80 -15.49
CA GLU A 326 -3.81 15.53 -16.92
C GLU A 326 -4.47 14.20 -17.31
N VAL A 327 -4.85 13.35 -16.35
CA VAL A 327 -5.49 12.05 -16.67
C VAL A 327 -6.95 12.30 -17.04
N PRO A 328 -7.33 12.19 -18.31
CA PRO A 328 -8.67 12.52 -18.75
C PRO A 328 -9.65 11.40 -18.39
N ARG A 329 -10.92 11.75 -18.14
CA ARG A 329 -11.98 10.74 -17.94
C ARG A 329 -12.17 9.92 -19.21
N PHE A 330 -12.20 8.61 -19.08
CA PHE A 330 -12.41 7.67 -20.18
C PHE A 330 -13.88 7.33 -20.34
N LYS A 331 -14.32 7.19 -21.59
CA LYS A 331 -15.65 6.67 -21.92
C LYS A 331 -15.60 5.21 -22.38
N VAL A 332 -14.41 4.76 -22.78
CA VAL A 332 -14.14 3.44 -23.37
C VAL A 332 -12.90 2.82 -22.75
N GLY A 333 -12.75 1.52 -22.90
CA GLY A 333 -11.56 0.80 -22.46
C GLY A 333 -11.11 -0.21 -23.50
N LEU A 334 -9.81 -0.29 -23.74
CA LEU A 334 -9.24 -1.31 -24.63
C LEU A 334 -9.36 -2.72 -24.03
N GLY A 335 -9.45 -2.84 -22.70
CA GLY A 335 -9.50 -4.12 -21.99
C GLY A 335 -8.14 -4.79 -21.84
N VAL A 336 -7.10 -3.98 -21.69
CA VAL A 336 -5.74 -4.43 -21.37
C VAL A 336 -5.42 -4.03 -19.94
N VAL A 337 -4.58 -4.81 -19.27
CA VAL A 337 -3.88 -4.41 -18.06
C VAL A 337 -2.56 -3.81 -18.52
N PRO A 338 -2.36 -2.49 -18.38
CA PRO A 338 -1.11 -1.86 -18.76
C PRO A 338 0.02 -2.30 -17.83
N ASP A 339 1.21 -2.47 -18.39
CA ASP A 339 2.43 -2.64 -17.62
C ASP A 339 2.95 -1.27 -17.16
N TYR A 340 2.62 -0.91 -15.93
CA TYR A 340 3.06 0.35 -15.31
C TYR A 340 4.56 0.39 -15.00
N LEU A 341 5.24 -0.75 -15.04
CA LEU A 341 6.68 -0.85 -14.81
C LEU A 341 7.49 -0.71 -16.10
N PHE A 342 6.84 -0.77 -17.27
CA PHE A 342 7.53 -0.62 -18.53
C PHE A 342 8.08 0.80 -18.72
N THR A 343 9.40 0.92 -18.82
CA THR A 343 10.12 2.19 -19.01
C THR A 343 10.53 2.46 -20.47
N GLY A 344 10.17 1.56 -21.39
CA GLY A 344 10.42 1.74 -22.81
C GLY A 344 9.43 2.68 -23.49
N LYS A 345 9.59 2.90 -24.80
CA LYS A 345 8.65 3.72 -25.58
C LYS A 345 7.37 2.93 -25.86
N GLY A 346 6.22 3.55 -25.62
CA GLY A 346 4.90 2.98 -25.84
C GLY A 346 4.24 2.54 -24.54
N MET A 347 3.19 1.73 -24.65
CA MET A 347 2.49 1.10 -23.52
C MET A 347 2.53 -0.41 -23.68
N ARG A 348 3.28 -1.11 -22.82
CA ARG A 348 3.36 -2.58 -22.84
C ARG A 348 2.12 -3.18 -22.17
N ILE A 349 1.57 -4.23 -22.76
CA ILE A 349 0.42 -4.96 -22.23
C ILE A 349 0.92 -6.07 -21.31
N ASP A 350 0.56 -6.03 -20.03
CA ASP A 350 0.87 -7.12 -19.08
C ASP A 350 -0.26 -8.15 -18.96
N GLY A 351 -1.49 -7.77 -19.30
CA GLY A 351 -2.64 -8.66 -19.26
C GLY A 351 -3.74 -8.26 -20.22
N ILE A 352 -4.61 -9.21 -20.55
CA ILE A 352 -5.77 -8.99 -21.43
C ILE A 352 -7.03 -9.47 -20.72
N SER A 353 -8.02 -8.59 -20.69
CA SER A 353 -9.34 -8.89 -20.14
C SER A 353 -10.19 -9.65 -21.15
N GLU A 354 -10.94 -10.64 -20.67
CA GLU A 354 -11.84 -11.43 -21.51
C GLU A 354 -13.02 -10.62 -22.04
N ASP A 355 -13.48 -10.97 -23.25
CA ASP A 355 -14.59 -10.36 -23.99
C ASP A 355 -14.45 -8.85 -24.27
N LYS A 356 -13.25 -8.30 -24.10
CA LYS A 356 -12.93 -6.88 -24.36
C LYS A 356 -12.32 -6.64 -25.75
N PRO A 357 -12.30 -5.38 -26.24
CA PRO A 357 -11.81 -5.06 -27.57
C PRO A 357 -10.41 -5.61 -27.89
N ALA A 358 -9.46 -5.52 -26.94
CA ALA A 358 -8.10 -6.05 -27.11
C ALA A 358 -8.08 -7.55 -27.43
N GLN A 359 -8.84 -8.36 -26.69
CA GLN A 359 -8.91 -9.80 -26.91
C GLN A 359 -9.53 -10.11 -28.27
N LYS A 360 -10.64 -9.43 -28.61
CA LYS A 360 -11.34 -9.60 -29.90
C LYS A 360 -10.46 -9.25 -31.10
N ALA A 361 -9.58 -8.25 -30.94
CA ALA A 361 -8.59 -7.87 -31.95
C ALA A 361 -7.35 -8.77 -31.99
N GLY A 362 -7.19 -9.69 -31.02
CA GLY A 362 -6.05 -10.59 -30.94
C GLY A 362 -4.74 -9.90 -30.53
N LEU A 363 -4.84 -8.86 -29.69
CA LEU A 363 -3.70 -8.37 -28.92
C LEU A 363 -3.25 -9.46 -27.94
N MET A 364 -2.00 -9.39 -27.50
CA MET A 364 -1.38 -10.39 -26.62
C MET A 364 -0.60 -9.73 -25.49
N LYS A 365 -0.43 -10.45 -24.36
CA LYS A 365 0.55 -10.07 -23.34
C LYS A 365 1.94 -9.93 -23.99
N GLY A 366 2.66 -8.87 -23.63
CA GLY A 366 3.97 -8.52 -24.19
C GLY A 366 3.92 -7.56 -25.39
N ASP A 367 2.76 -7.40 -26.05
CA ASP A 367 2.59 -6.37 -27.09
C ASP A 367 2.86 -4.97 -26.52
N ILE A 368 3.59 -4.15 -27.28
CA ILE A 368 3.81 -2.73 -26.93
C ILE A 368 2.97 -1.86 -27.87
N VAL A 369 1.93 -1.23 -27.35
CA VAL A 369 1.11 -0.27 -28.10
C VAL A 369 1.96 0.97 -28.41
N VAL A 370 2.20 1.20 -29.70
CA VAL A 370 2.99 2.33 -30.21
C VAL A 370 2.15 3.35 -30.98
N LYS A 371 0.94 2.97 -31.42
CA LYS A 371 -0.01 3.86 -32.08
C LYS A 371 -1.45 3.45 -31.78
N LEU A 372 -2.32 4.43 -31.57
CA LEU A 372 -3.77 4.23 -31.47
C LEU A 372 -4.48 5.32 -32.28
N GLY A 373 -5.13 4.91 -33.36
CA GLY A 373 -5.61 5.80 -34.42
C GLY A 373 -4.45 6.55 -35.09
N ASP A 374 -4.56 7.88 -35.12
CA ASP A 374 -3.51 8.76 -35.64
C ASP A 374 -2.48 9.18 -34.58
N SER A 375 -2.72 8.82 -33.32
CA SER A 375 -1.89 9.26 -32.19
C SER A 375 -0.76 8.27 -31.92
N THR A 376 0.47 8.78 -31.84
CA THR A 376 1.63 8.02 -31.38
C THR A 376 1.58 7.84 -29.88
N ILE A 377 1.75 6.60 -29.43
CA ILE A 377 1.85 6.26 -28.02
C ILE A 377 3.33 6.17 -27.65
N VAL A 378 3.77 7.04 -26.76
CA VAL A 378 5.17 7.13 -26.31
C VAL A 378 5.36 6.65 -24.87
N ASP A 379 4.29 6.63 -24.08
CA ASP A 379 4.23 6.27 -22.66
C ASP A 379 2.78 6.01 -22.22
N MET A 380 2.58 5.68 -20.94
CA MET A 380 1.26 5.44 -20.37
C MET A 380 0.33 6.66 -20.49
N MET A 381 0.86 7.86 -20.29
CA MET A 381 0.06 9.10 -20.28
C MET A 381 -0.44 9.47 -21.69
N SER A 382 0.38 9.28 -22.72
CA SER A 382 -0.04 9.45 -24.12
C SER A 382 -1.07 8.41 -24.52
N TYR A 383 -0.95 7.16 -24.05
CA TYR A 383 -1.99 6.14 -24.21
C TYR A 383 -3.31 6.60 -23.56
N MET A 384 -3.27 7.01 -22.29
CA MET A 384 -4.43 7.49 -21.55
C MET A 384 -5.10 8.70 -22.24
N ARG A 385 -4.33 9.75 -22.56
CA ARG A 385 -4.88 10.92 -23.26
C ARG A 385 -5.51 10.57 -24.61
N THR A 386 -4.93 9.63 -25.33
CA THR A 386 -5.46 9.15 -26.61
C THR A 386 -6.73 8.33 -26.42
N LEU A 387 -6.77 7.41 -25.45
CA LEU A 387 -7.93 6.56 -25.20
C LEU A 387 -9.16 7.41 -24.80
N ALA A 388 -8.96 8.50 -24.05
CA ALA A 388 -10.05 9.38 -23.64
C ALA A 388 -10.70 10.18 -24.78
N THR A 389 -10.09 10.22 -25.98
CA THR A 389 -10.71 10.89 -27.14
C THR A 389 -11.74 10.03 -27.85
N PHE A 390 -11.86 8.74 -27.50
CA PHE A 390 -12.77 7.80 -28.16
C PHE A 390 -14.10 7.66 -27.39
N ASP A 391 -15.16 7.39 -28.15
CA ASP A 391 -16.52 7.12 -27.70
C ASP A 391 -16.91 5.64 -27.96
N ASN A 392 -17.91 5.13 -27.23
CA ASN A 392 -18.39 3.75 -27.42
C ASN A 392 -18.90 3.56 -28.86
N GLY A 393 -18.45 2.47 -29.51
CA GLY A 393 -18.74 2.17 -30.91
C GLY A 393 -17.75 2.78 -31.91
N ASP A 394 -16.79 3.60 -31.47
CA ASP A 394 -15.72 4.08 -32.34
C ASP A 394 -14.85 2.91 -32.81
N LYS A 395 -14.45 2.99 -34.09
CA LYS A 395 -13.50 2.06 -34.70
C LYS A 395 -12.20 2.75 -35.01
N THR A 396 -11.09 2.10 -34.71
CA THR A 396 -9.76 2.64 -34.95
C THR A 396 -8.73 1.55 -35.19
N MET A 397 -7.56 1.92 -35.70
CA MET A 397 -6.43 1.02 -35.81
C MET A 397 -5.52 1.16 -34.59
N VAL A 398 -5.12 0.04 -34.00
CA VAL A 398 -4.04 -0.02 -33.02
C VAL A 398 -2.81 -0.66 -33.68
N THR A 399 -1.66 -0.03 -33.53
CA THR A 399 -0.37 -0.60 -33.94
C THR A 399 0.39 -1.01 -32.70
N VAL A 400 0.80 -2.27 -32.65
CA VAL A 400 1.62 -2.83 -31.58
C VAL A 400 2.95 -3.34 -32.11
N ASP A 401 4.01 -3.15 -31.34
CA ASP A 401 5.26 -3.86 -31.53
C ASP A 401 5.16 -5.22 -30.81
N ARG A 402 5.20 -6.30 -31.58
CA ARG A 402 5.21 -7.68 -31.11
C ARG A 402 6.56 -8.29 -31.46
N ASP A 403 7.43 -8.43 -30.46
CA ASP A 403 8.77 -9.01 -30.61
C ASP A 403 9.61 -8.34 -31.72
N GLY A 404 9.54 -7.01 -31.84
CA GLY A 404 10.25 -6.21 -32.85
C GLY A 404 9.53 -6.11 -34.20
N LYS A 405 8.29 -6.62 -34.30
CA LYS A 405 7.47 -6.55 -35.52
C LYS A 405 6.21 -5.73 -35.28
N MET A 406 5.99 -4.74 -36.14
CA MET A 406 4.78 -3.93 -36.09
C MET A 406 3.58 -4.73 -36.62
N VAL A 407 2.55 -4.85 -35.79
CA VAL A 407 1.28 -5.51 -36.09
C VAL A 407 0.16 -4.47 -35.96
N GLU A 408 -0.67 -4.36 -36.99
CA GLU A 408 -1.84 -3.49 -36.97
C GLU A 408 -3.11 -4.32 -36.77
N LYS A 409 -4.01 -3.85 -35.91
CA LYS A 409 -5.30 -4.45 -35.62
C LYS A 409 -6.39 -3.40 -35.64
N GLU A 410 -7.56 -3.77 -36.14
CA GLU A 410 -8.76 -2.95 -35.98
C GLU A 410 -9.37 -3.22 -34.59
N ILE A 411 -9.72 -2.15 -33.89
CA ILE A 411 -10.38 -2.15 -32.60
C ILE A 411 -11.73 -1.44 -32.75
N GLU A 412 -12.76 -2.00 -32.13
CA GLU A 412 -14.05 -1.36 -31.90
C GLU A 412 -14.27 -1.26 -30.39
N PHE A 413 -14.48 -0.03 -29.90
CA PHE A 413 -14.58 0.27 -28.47
C PHE A 413 -15.95 -0.03 -27.86
#